data_AF-M5G5T7-F1
#
_entry.id   AF-M5G5T7-F1
#
_cell.length_a   1.000
_cell.length_b   1.000
_cell.length_c   1.000
_cell.angle_alpha   90.00
_cell.angle_beta   90.00
_cell.angle_gamma   90.00
#
_symmetry.space_group_name_H-M   'P 1'
#
loop_
_entity.id
_entity.type
_entity.pdbx_description
1 polymer ?
#
loop_
_entity_poly.entity_id
_entity_poly.type
_entity_poly.pdbx_seq_one_letter_code
_entity_poly.pdbx_strand_id
1 'polypeptide(L)'
;MINWSQGPVHADPIIVVLMHWKEANNKYSMSELSSRLVRAYLGKTYMYPKVSHCAHYVDVILEQNCTTWGTDSLPYQQADGLSELQACIKELVHQVSANHREKFHILTVVDVHCNEGNGRLLYNKGSKYCRYGTPLDICSAVFGETNLKSICNDAVLMLLTCSGMVLQALPTVHACKAGFCMVIAFTANTFNSQCVAEIWLGPFLWAFYQDHAPGKQAILSGYSKELSHPLFSLGIFVFGGEDGQGW
;
A
#
# COMPACT_ATOMS: atom_id res chain seq x y z
N MET A 1 -22.67 17.65 1.74
CA MET A 1 -22.66 16.70 2.87
C MET A 1 -22.88 15.32 2.27
N ILE A 2 -21.88 14.46 2.31
CA ILE A 2 -22.03 13.06 1.88
C ILE A 2 -22.92 12.38 2.92
N ASN A 3 -24.06 11.86 2.47
CA ASN A 3 -25.03 11.19 3.32
C ASN A 3 -24.45 9.81 3.66
N TRP A 4 -23.82 9.68 4.82
CA TRP A 4 -23.28 8.41 5.29
C TRP A 4 -24.43 7.41 5.42
N SER A 5 -24.43 6.37 4.59
CA SER A 5 -25.41 5.28 4.67
C SER A 5 -25.28 4.59 6.03
N GLN A 6 -26.38 4.53 6.79
CA GLN A 6 -26.47 3.81 8.08
C GLN A 6 -26.50 2.28 7.91
N GLY A 7 -25.86 1.75 6.87
CA GLY A 7 -25.70 0.31 6.68
C GLY A 7 -24.77 -0.31 7.73
N PRO A 8 -24.78 -1.64 7.90
CA PRO A 8 -23.79 -2.31 8.72
C PRO A 8 -22.39 -1.93 8.22
N VAL A 9 -21.55 -1.41 9.11
CA VAL A 9 -20.13 -1.17 8.82
C VAL A 9 -19.47 -2.54 8.83
N HIS A 10 -19.20 -3.09 7.66
CA HIS A 10 -18.29 -4.22 7.53
C HIS A 10 -16.88 -3.70 7.81
N ALA A 11 -16.30 -4.15 8.92
CA ALA A 11 -14.96 -3.77 9.32
C ALA A 11 -14.16 -5.05 9.58
N ASP A 12 -14.01 -5.84 8.51
CA ASP A 12 -13.10 -6.98 8.56
C ASP A 12 -11.71 -6.49 8.97
N PRO A 13 -11.00 -7.27 9.80
CA PRO A 13 -9.65 -6.94 10.22
C PRO A 13 -8.74 -6.72 9.03
N ILE A 14 -7.82 -5.76 9.15
CA ILE A 14 -6.88 -5.40 8.11
C ILE A 14 -5.49 -5.17 8.71
N ILE A 15 -4.49 -5.76 8.07
CA ILE A 15 -3.09 -5.45 8.30
C ILE A 15 -2.65 -4.50 7.19
N VAL A 16 -2.14 -3.34 7.58
CA VAL A 16 -1.74 -2.27 6.66
C VAL A 16 -0.23 -2.11 6.76
N VAL A 17 0.47 -2.43 5.67
CA VAL A 17 1.92 -2.25 5.56
C VAL A 17 2.20 -1.05 4.68
N LEU A 18 2.75 0.00 5.28
CA LEU A 18 3.10 1.25 4.61
C LEU A 18 4.61 1.28 4.41
N MET A 19 5.05 1.44 3.16
CA MET A 19 6.46 1.57 2.81
C MET A 19 6.67 2.89 2.10
N HIS A 20 7.53 3.75 2.65
CA HIS A 20 7.65 5.09 2.13
C HIS A 20 9.07 5.66 2.23
N TRP A 21 9.50 6.44 1.23
CA TRP A 21 10.87 6.96 1.14
C TRP A 21 11.08 8.32 1.80
N LYS A 22 11.90 8.42 2.84
CA LYS A 22 12.20 9.69 3.52
C LYS A 22 13.50 10.31 3.01
N GLU A 23 13.36 11.51 2.46
CA GLU A 23 14.47 12.31 1.93
C GLU A 23 15.35 12.90 3.04
N ALA A 24 16.67 12.86 2.85
CA ALA A 24 17.66 13.24 3.87
C ALA A 24 17.58 14.71 4.33
N ASN A 25 17.04 15.60 3.49
CA ASN A 25 17.06 17.04 3.73
C ASN A 25 15.72 17.60 4.23
N ASN A 26 14.73 16.77 4.56
CA ASN A 26 13.42 17.14 5.14
C ASN A 26 12.65 18.26 4.40
N LYS A 27 13.08 18.66 3.19
CA LYS A 27 12.52 19.85 2.54
C LYS A 27 11.11 19.58 2.03
N TYR A 28 10.84 18.38 1.51
CA TYR A 28 9.51 17.93 1.11
C TYR A 28 9.50 16.39 1.06
N SER A 29 9.25 15.71 2.19
CA SER A 29 8.99 14.27 2.15
C SER A 29 7.55 14.07 1.69
N MET A 30 7.35 13.83 0.40
CA MET A 30 6.05 13.42 -0.16
C MET A 30 5.54 12.12 0.49
N SER A 31 6.44 11.30 1.05
CA SER A 31 6.17 9.92 1.48
C SER A 31 5.62 9.81 2.92
N GLU A 32 6.08 10.66 3.85
CA GLU A 32 5.53 10.71 5.23
C GLU A 32 4.10 11.23 5.21
N LEU A 33 3.83 12.22 4.36
CA LEU A 33 2.50 12.78 4.17
C LEU A 33 1.55 11.74 3.58
N SER A 34 1.99 10.95 2.59
CA SER A 34 1.22 9.83 2.05
C SER A 34 0.91 8.78 3.10
N SER A 35 1.89 8.36 3.92
CA SER A 35 1.66 7.41 5.03
C SER A 35 0.58 7.96 5.99
N ARG A 36 0.71 9.22 6.41
CA ARG A 36 -0.27 9.88 7.29
C ARG A 36 -1.66 9.99 6.66
N LEU A 37 -1.74 10.29 5.37
CA LEU A 37 -3.01 10.37 4.65
C LEU A 37 -3.65 8.99 4.52
N VAL A 38 -2.90 7.97 4.13
CA VAL A 38 -3.38 6.58 4.07
C VAL A 38 -3.92 6.15 5.43
N ARG A 39 -3.17 6.38 6.52
CA ARG A 39 -3.64 6.12 7.89
C ARG A 39 -4.86 6.95 8.25
N ALA A 40 -4.99 8.19 7.78
CA ALA A 40 -6.16 9.03 8.04
C ALA A 40 -7.40 8.55 7.25
N TYR A 41 -7.27 8.08 6.02
CA TYR A 41 -8.38 7.57 5.22
C TYR A 41 -8.82 6.16 5.64
N LEU A 42 -7.88 5.24 5.88
CA LEU A 42 -8.19 3.98 6.57
C LEU A 42 -8.76 4.27 7.95
N GLY A 43 -8.14 5.21 8.67
CA GLY A 43 -8.65 5.78 9.90
C GLY A 43 -10.11 6.19 9.76
N LYS A 44 -10.53 6.88 8.69
CA LYS A 44 -11.94 7.24 8.43
C LYS A 44 -12.85 6.03 8.19
N THR A 45 -12.38 4.99 7.48
CA THR A 45 -13.11 3.73 7.29
C THR A 45 -13.28 2.98 8.62
N TYR A 46 -12.24 2.97 9.45
CA TYR A 46 -12.18 2.28 10.74
C TYR A 46 -12.37 3.23 11.95
N MET A 47 -12.88 4.45 11.73
CA MET A 47 -12.83 5.57 12.69
C MET A 47 -13.81 5.38 13.84
N TYR A 48 -14.74 4.46 13.65
CA TYR A 48 -15.69 4.11 14.66
C TYR A 48 -14.94 3.38 15.79
N PRO A 49 -14.94 3.88 17.04
CA PRO A 49 -14.15 3.27 18.14
C PRO A 49 -14.45 1.79 18.36
N LYS A 50 -15.61 1.29 17.91
CA LYS A 50 -15.95 -0.13 17.99
C LYS A 50 -15.25 -1.00 16.95
N VAL A 51 -14.58 -0.44 15.94
CA VAL A 51 -13.90 -1.22 14.89
C VAL A 51 -12.47 -0.73 14.61
N SER A 52 -12.01 0.32 15.29
CA SER A 52 -10.64 0.81 15.17
C SER A 52 -9.59 -0.23 15.57
N HIS A 53 -9.96 -1.17 16.45
CA HIS A 53 -9.13 -2.31 16.84
C HIS A 53 -8.96 -3.37 15.75
N CYS A 54 -9.69 -3.25 14.64
CA CYS A 54 -9.60 -4.17 13.50
C CYS A 54 -8.47 -3.76 12.53
N ALA A 55 -7.92 -2.56 12.63
CA ALA A 55 -6.83 -2.09 11.78
C ALA A 55 -5.48 -2.16 12.53
N HIS A 56 -4.51 -2.83 11.92
CA HIS A 56 -3.15 -2.98 12.46
C HIS A 56 -2.13 -2.40 11.49
N TYR A 57 -1.33 -1.44 11.94
CA TYR A 57 -0.38 -0.74 11.08
C TYR A 57 1.06 -1.22 11.30
N VAL A 58 1.79 -1.37 10.19
CA VAL A 58 3.23 -1.51 10.14
C VAL A 58 3.76 -0.42 9.21
N ASP A 59 4.50 0.53 9.76
CA ASP A 59 5.07 1.64 9.00
C ASP A 59 6.57 1.40 8.78
N VAL A 60 7.02 1.48 7.53
CA VAL A 60 8.37 1.18 7.09
C VAL A 60 8.92 2.38 6.32
N ILE A 61 9.86 3.06 6.97
CA ILE A 61 10.51 4.26 6.45
C ILE A 61 11.85 3.86 5.83
N LEU A 62 11.99 4.14 4.55
CA LEU A 62 13.20 3.86 3.77
C LEU A 62 14.01 5.14 3.63
N GLU A 63 15.26 5.11 4.06
CA GLU A 63 16.19 6.23 3.98
C GLU A 63 17.46 5.81 3.23
N GLN A 64 18.26 6.81 2.82
CA GLN A 64 19.47 6.59 2.02
C GLN A 64 20.46 5.61 2.66
N ASN A 65 20.58 5.67 3.99
CA ASN A 65 21.58 4.97 4.78
C ASN A 65 20.99 3.98 5.79
N CYS A 66 19.66 3.94 5.96
CA CYS A 66 19.01 3.01 6.87
C CYS A 66 17.55 2.72 6.46
N THR A 67 16.95 1.80 7.20
CA THR A 67 15.51 1.55 7.19
C THR A 67 15.05 1.67 8.64
N THR A 68 13.97 2.38 8.91
CA THR A 68 13.32 2.38 10.22
C THR A 68 11.91 1.84 10.08
N TRP A 69 11.40 1.18 11.11
CA TRP A 69 10.05 0.64 11.09
C TRP A 69 9.43 0.66 12.47
N GLY A 70 8.10 0.67 12.53
CA GLY A 70 7.33 0.67 13.77
C GLY A 70 5.91 0.16 13.55
N THR A 71 5.17 -0.03 14.64
CA THR A 71 3.76 -0.43 14.62
C THR A 71 2.95 0.45 15.56
N ASP A 72 1.65 0.20 15.71
CA ASP A 72 0.86 0.92 16.75
C ASP A 72 1.30 0.56 18.17
N SER A 73 1.90 -0.61 18.38
CA SER A 73 2.32 -1.13 19.68
C SER A 73 3.82 -1.03 19.95
N LEU A 74 4.64 -0.84 18.91
CA LEU A 74 6.09 -0.78 18.99
C LEU A 74 6.61 0.59 18.52
N PRO A 75 7.51 1.23 19.29
CA PRO A 75 8.15 2.45 18.85
C PRO A 75 9.01 2.20 17.60
N TYR A 76 9.28 3.26 16.84
CA TYR A 76 10.16 3.17 15.69
C TYR A 76 11.55 2.72 16.08
N GLN A 77 12.08 1.76 15.33
CA GLN A 77 13.42 1.23 15.48
C GLN A 77 14.14 1.14 14.14
N GLN A 78 15.46 1.29 14.18
CA GLN A 78 16.30 1.13 13.00
C GLN A 78 16.55 -0.35 12.73
N ALA A 79 16.35 -0.77 11.48
CA ALA A 79 16.55 -2.12 11.04
C ALA A 79 18.04 -2.42 10.82
N ASP A 80 18.54 -3.51 11.41
CA ASP A 80 19.83 -4.14 11.07
C ASP A 80 19.54 -5.43 10.27
N GLY A 81 19.44 -5.28 8.95
CA GLY A 81 18.69 -6.24 8.13
C GLY A 81 17.18 -6.13 8.37
N LEU A 82 16.40 -7.09 7.88
CA LEU A 82 14.92 -7.04 7.88
C LEU A 82 14.27 -8.22 8.61
N SER A 83 15.05 -9.10 9.21
CA SER A 83 14.56 -10.30 9.88
C SER A 83 13.59 -9.96 11.02
N GLU A 84 13.86 -8.91 11.78
CA GLU A 84 13.00 -8.47 12.88
C GLU A 84 11.67 -7.89 12.37
N LEU A 85 11.70 -7.09 11.31
CA LEU A 85 10.49 -6.60 10.64
C LEU A 85 9.65 -7.76 10.10
N GLN A 86 10.30 -8.72 9.43
CA GLN A 86 9.64 -9.93 8.91
C GLN A 86 9.01 -10.75 10.05
N ALA A 87 9.73 -10.93 11.16
CA ALA A 87 9.22 -11.63 12.33
C ALA A 87 8.02 -10.90 12.95
N CYS A 88 8.08 -9.57 13.04
CA CYS A 88 6.96 -8.76 13.53
C CYS A 88 5.72 -8.91 12.65
N ILE A 89 5.86 -8.83 11.32
CA ILE A 89 4.73 -9.02 10.40
C ILE A 89 4.15 -10.43 10.52
N LYS A 90 5.01 -11.47 10.62
CA LYS A 90 4.57 -12.86 10.80
C LYS A 90 3.80 -13.05 12.10
N GLU A 91 4.28 -12.47 13.19
CA GLU A 91 3.60 -12.52 14.49
C GLU A 91 2.25 -11.80 14.42
N LEU A 92 2.18 -10.64 13.77
CA LEU A 92 0.93 -9.91 13.57
C LEU A 92 -0.08 -10.72 12.76
N VAL A 93 0.36 -11.33 11.65
CA VAL A 93 -0.46 -12.25 10.85
C VAL A 93 -0.95 -13.42 11.70
N HIS A 94 -0.08 -14.02 12.53
CA HIS A 94 -0.45 -15.12 13.40
C HIS A 94 -1.54 -14.71 14.41
N GLN A 95 -1.38 -13.56 15.06
CA GLN A 95 -2.34 -13.03 16.03
C GLN A 95 -3.71 -12.72 15.39
N VAL A 96 -3.71 -12.03 14.25
CA VAL A 96 -4.96 -11.70 13.53
C VAL A 96 -5.62 -12.97 13.01
N SER A 97 -4.85 -13.92 12.46
CA SER A 97 -5.39 -15.19 11.99
C SER A 97 -5.96 -16.04 13.14
N ALA A 98 -5.31 -16.09 14.30
CA ALA A 98 -5.83 -16.79 15.47
C ALA A 98 -7.18 -16.22 15.95
N ASN A 99 -7.35 -14.89 15.86
CA ASN A 99 -8.58 -14.22 16.28
C ASN A 99 -9.69 -14.27 15.22
N HIS A 100 -9.35 -14.35 13.94
CA HIS A 100 -10.30 -14.15 12.83
C HIS A 100 -10.34 -15.28 11.78
N ARG A 101 -9.58 -16.36 11.97
CA ARG A 101 -9.55 -17.55 11.09
C ARG A 101 -9.33 -17.21 9.62
N GLU A 102 -8.28 -16.46 9.32
CA GLU A 102 -7.92 -15.99 7.97
C GLU A 102 -8.92 -15.01 7.32
N LYS A 103 -10.02 -14.65 8.01
CA LYS A 103 -10.96 -13.61 7.58
C LYS A 103 -10.43 -12.22 7.90
N PHE A 104 -9.31 -11.87 7.28
CA PHE A 104 -8.72 -10.55 7.36
C PHE A 104 -8.11 -10.17 6.01
N HIS A 105 -7.80 -8.90 5.87
CA HIS A 105 -7.23 -8.31 4.66
C HIS A 105 -5.79 -7.87 4.90
N ILE A 106 -4.98 -7.86 3.84
CA ILE A 106 -3.66 -7.23 3.86
C ILE A 106 -3.64 -6.14 2.79
N LEU A 107 -3.40 -4.91 3.19
CA LEU A 107 -3.16 -3.79 2.29
C LEU A 107 -1.69 -3.37 2.39
N THR A 108 -0.98 -3.44 1.28
CA THR A 108 0.40 -2.98 1.16
C THR A 108 0.44 -1.73 0.30
N VAL A 109 0.99 -0.64 0.81
CA VAL A 109 1.16 0.62 0.06
C VAL A 109 2.64 0.95 -0.04
N VAL A 110 3.11 1.17 -1.26
CA VAL A 110 4.51 1.52 -1.55
C VAL A 110 4.54 2.91 -2.19
N ASP A 111 5.10 3.89 -1.49
CA ASP A 111 5.37 5.26 -1.98
C ASP A 111 6.88 5.56 -1.92
N VAL A 112 7.59 5.16 -2.98
CA VAL A 112 9.05 5.30 -3.06
C VAL A 112 9.47 5.84 -4.43
N HIS A 113 10.68 6.43 -4.47
CA HIS A 113 11.25 6.91 -5.72
C HIS A 113 11.56 5.79 -6.70
N CYS A 114 11.49 6.13 -7.99
CA CYS A 114 11.74 5.23 -9.09
C CYS A 114 12.98 5.67 -9.87
N ASN A 115 13.77 4.72 -10.37
CA ASN A 115 14.86 4.95 -11.29
C ASN A 115 14.31 5.36 -12.67
N GLU A 116 14.67 6.57 -13.08
CA GLU A 116 14.28 7.21 -14.34
C GLU A 116 14.66 6.42 -15.61
N GLY A 117 15.50 5.38 -15.51
CA GLY A 117 15.92 4.57 -16.65
C GLY A 117 15.26 3.20 -16.81
N ASN A 118 14.66 2.61 -15.76
CA ASN A 118 14.14 1.23 -15.84
C ASN A 118 12.97 0.89 -14.90
N GLY A 119 12.37 1.86 -14.23
CA GLY A 119 11.18 1.58 -13.42
C GLY A 119 11.46 0.93 -12.06
N ARG A 120 12.73 0.67 -11.69
CA ARG A 120 13.07 0.05 -10.41
C ARG A 120 12.89 1.04 -9.25
N LEU A 121 12.48 0.54 -8.11
CA LEU A 121 12.13 1.31 -6.93
C LEU A 121 13.30 1.42 -5.96
N LEU A 122 13.50 2.60 -5.40
CA LEU A 122 14.56 2.88 -4.43
C LEU A 122 14.22 2.19 -3.11
N TYR A 123 15.20 1.48 -2.57
CA TYR A 123 14.99 0.58 -1.45
C TYR A 123 16.24 0.40 -0.61
N ASN A 124 16.07 0.18 0.70
CA ASN A 124 17.14 -0.17 1.61
C ASN A 124 16.75 -1.42 2.40
N LYS A 125 17.66 -2.39 2.50
CA LYS A 125 17.47 -3.66 3.23
C LYS A 125 17.95 -3.57 4.68
N GLY A 126 17.81 -2.41 5.33
CA GLY A 126 18.46 -2.18 6.63
C GLY A 126 19.98 -2.25 6.53
N SER A 127 20.57 -1.70 5.47
CA SER A 127 22.00 -1.72 5.19
C SER A 127 22.56 -0.30 5.00
N LYS A 128 23.89 -0.16 5.00
CA LYS A 128 24.57 1.14 4.87
C LYS A 128 24.25 1.91 3.56
N TYR A 129 23.77 1.23 2.53
CA TYR A 129 23.53 1.82 1.21
C TYR A 129 22.20 1.37 0.62
N CYS A 130 21.40 2.34 0.18
CA CYS A 130 20.24 2.08 -0.67
C CYS A 130 20.62 1.44 -2.03
N ARG A 131 19.65 0.77 -2.65
CA ARG A 131 19.74 0.12 -3.96
C ARG A 131 18.42 0.29 -4.68
N TYR A 132 18.40 0.02 -5.98
CA TYR A 132 17.16 -0.11 -6.74
C TYR A 132 16.73 -1.58 -6.83
N GLY A 133 15.45 -1.86 -6.64
CA GLY A 133 14.84 -3.20 -6.69
C GLY A 133 13.55 -3.20 -7.50
N THR A 134 13.03 -4.38 -7.83
CA THR A 134 11.67 -4.49 -8.37
C THR A 134 10.64 -4.35 -7.25
N PRO A 135 9.37 -4.03 -7.54
CA PRO A 135 8.31 -4.04 -6.52
C PRO A 135 8.25 -5.36 -5.75
N LEU A 136 8.41 -6.49 -6.47
CA LEU A 136 8.47 -7.82 -5.85
C LEU A 136 9.67 -7.97 -4.91
N ASP A 137 10.86 -7.50 -5.28
CA ASP A 137 12.04 -7.55 -4.40
C ASP A 137 11.81 -6.81 -3.08
N ILE A 138 11.11 -5.67 -3.13
CA ILE A 138 10.81 -4.86 -1.96
C ILE A 138 9.80 -5.58 -1.07
N CYS A 139 8.69 -6.06 -1.65
CA CYS A 139 7.70 -6.83 -0.92
C CYS A 139 8.31 -8.09 -0.29
N SER A 140 9.06 -8.88 -1.05
CA SER A 140 9.72 -10.09 -0.51
C SER A 140 10.76 -9.76 0.56
N ALA A 141 11.39 -8.59 0.50
CA ALA A 141 12.32 -8.20 1.55
C ALA A 141 11.59 -7.81 2.86
N VAL A 142 10.41 -7.20 2.78
CA VAL A 142 9.60 -6.84 3.96
C VAL A 142 8.82 -8.02 4.52
N PHE A 143 8.21 -8.83 3.67
CA PHE A 143 7.40 -9.98 4.08
C PHE A 143 8.22 -11.27 4.27
N GLY A 144 9.40 -11.35 3.65
CA GLY A 144 10.15 -12.60 3.49
C GLY A 144 9.64 -13.39 2.28
N GLU A 145 9.49 -14.70 2.42
CA GLU A 145 8.80 -15.54 1.44
C GLU A 145 7.37 -15.78 1.90
N THR A 146 6.42 -15.01 1.37
CA THR A 146 5.02 -15.16 1.79
C THR A 146 4.10 -15.07 0.60
N ASN A 147 3.41 -16.18 0.34
CA ASN A 147 2.26 -16.23 -0.54
C ASN A 147 1.07 -15.57 0.19
N LEU A 148 1.00 -14.23 0.19
CA LEU A 148 0.02 -13.51 1.03
C LEU A 148 -1.44 -13.89 0.73
N LYS A 149 -1.75 -14.22 -0.53
CA LYS A 149 -3.08 -14.74 -0.92
C LYS A 149 -3.49 -16.07 -0.27
N SER A 150 -2.57 -16.81 0.35
CA SER A 150 -2.91 -18.08 1.04
C SER A 150 -3.07 -17.93 2.55
N ILE A 151 -2.97 -16.70 3.09
CA ILE A 151 -3.04 -16.46 4.54
C ILE A 151 -4.16 -15.50 4.94
N CYS A 152 -4.81 -14.85 3.97
CA CYS A 152 -5.82 -13.81 4.18
C CYS A 152 -6.86 -13.85 3.06
N ASN A 153 -8.01 -13.18 3.25
CA ASN A 153 -9.08 -13.11 2.25
C ASN A 153 -8.62 -12.34 1.00
N ASP A 154 -8.10 -11.13 1.19
CA ASP A 154 -7.59 -10.30 0.11
C ASP A 154 -6.25 -9.65 0.48
N ALA A 155 -5.24 -9.92 -0.35
CA ALA A 155 -3.96 -9.24 -0.33
C ALA A 155 -3.89 -8.23 -1.48
N VAL A 156 -3.90 -6.94 -1.17
CA VAL A 156 -3.84 -5.83 -2.13
C VAL A 156 -2.50 -5.13 -2.05
N LEU A 157 -1.85 -4.91 -3.20
CA LEU A 157 -0.65 -4.08 -3.33
C LEU A 157 -1.00 -2.80 -4.09
N MET A 158 -0.71 -1.65 -3.51
CA MET A 158 -0.80 -0.33 -4.14
C MET A 158 0.59 0.26 -4.33
N LEU A 159 0.95 0.55 -5.57
CA LEU A 159 2.20 1.23 -5.94
C LEU A 159 1.90 2.69 -6.27
N LEU A 160 2.19 3.58 -5.32
CA LEU A 160 2.11 5.03 -5.46
C LEU A 160 3.46 5.56 -5.95
N THR A 161 3.88 5.17 -7.15
CA THR A 161 5.26 5.44 -7.61
C THR A 161 5.31 6.63 -8.56
N CYS A 162 6.24 7.55 -8.29
CA CYS A 162 6.50 8.71 -9.15
C CYS A 162 7.26 8.30 -10.44
N SER A 163 6.98 8.99 -11.56
CA SER A 163 7.82 9.21 -12.76
C SER A 163 7.36 8.66 -14.13
N GLY A 164 6.17 8.07 -14.27
CA GLY A 164 5.75 7.51 -15.58
C GLY A 164 6.33 6.11 -15.86
N MET A 165 7.28 5.68 -15.05
CA MET A 165 8.18 4.55 -15.32
C MET A 165 7.63 3.18 -14.91
N VAL A 166 6.47 3.11 -14.24
CA VAL A 166 5.75 1.85 -14.02
C VAL A 166 5.52 1.11 -15.34
N LEU A 167 5.30 1.85 -16.43
CA LEU A 167 5.17 1.30 -17.79
C LEU A 167 6.43 0.55 -18.26
N GLN A 168 7.61 1.00 -17.84
CA GLN A 168 8.87 0.34 -18.16
C GLN A 168 9.15 -0.89 -17.28
N ALA A 169 8.45 -0.99 -16.14
CA ALA A 169 8.56 -2.09 -15.20
C ALA A 169 7.33 -3.01 -15.16
N LEU A 170 6.40 -2.92 -16.14
CA LEU A 170 5.14 -3.71 -16.17
C LEU A 170 5.33 -5.21 -15.93
N PRO A 171 6.34 -5.90 -16.52
CA PRO A 171 6.54 -7.32 -16.23
C PRO A 171 6.81 -7.59 -14.75
N THR A 172 7.54 -6.69 -14.09
CA THR A 172 7.90 -6.83 -12.67
C THR A 172 6.76 -6.41 -11.74
N VAL A 173 5.93 -5.45 -12.15
CA VAL A 173 4.68 -5.11 -11.46
C VAL A 173 3.68 -6.28 -11.55
N HIS A 174 3.53 -6.87 -12.74
CA HIS A 174 2.66 -8.03 -12.94
C HIS A 174 3.13 -9.26 -12.13
N ALA A 175 4.45 -9.43 -11.96
CA ALA A 175 5.01 -10.51 -11.15
C ALA A 175 4.55 -10.47 -9.68
N CYS A 176 4.13 -9.31 -9.16
CA CYS A 176 3.57 -9.20 -7.81
C CYS A 176 2.28 -10.01 -7.62
N LYS A 177 1.55 -10.36 -8.69
CA LYS A 177 0.41 -11.29 -8.61
C LYS A 177 0.76 -12.68 -8.06
N ALA A 178 2.05 -13.02 -8.00
CA ALA A 178 2.49 -14.23 -7.33
C ALA A 178 2.09 -14.23 -5.85
N GLY A 179 2.20 -13.08 -5.17
CA GLY A 179 1.87 -12.92 -3.75
C GLY A 179 0.55 -12.22 -3.45
N PHE A 180 0.06 -11.37 -4.36
CA PHE A 180 -1.12 -10.51 -4.13
C PHE A 180 -2.32 -10.88 -5.00
N CYS A 181 -3.54 -10.72 -4.47
CA CYS A 181 -4.81 -10.90 -5.18
C CYS A 181 -5.06 -9.76 -6.19
N MET A 182 -4.67 -8.54 -5.82
CA MET A 182 -4.82 -7.34 -6.64
C MET A 182 -3.58 -6.46 -6.52
N VAL A 183 -3.07 -5.98 -7.64
CA VAL A 183 -1.98 -5.01 -7.72
C VAL A 183 -2.47 -3.79 -8.48
N ILE A 184 -2.43 -2.63 -7.83
CA ILE A 184 -2.84 -1.34 -8.39
C ILE A 184 -1.60 -0.46 -8.49
N ALA A 185 -1.23 -0.05 -9.69
CA ALA A 185 -0.08 0.80 -9.93
C ALA A 185 -0.51 2.13 -10.51
N PHE A 186 -0.05 3.22 -9.89
CA PHE A 186 -0.32 4.58 -10.31
C PHE A 186 0.91 5.15 -11.01
N THR A 187 0.70 5.87 -12.11
CA THR A 187 1.78 6.48 -12.88
C THR A 187 1.34 7.83 -13.45
N ALA A 188 2.24 8.81 -13.43
CA ALA A 188 2.01 10.12 -14.05
C ALA A 188 3.36 10.76 -14.40
N ASN A 189 3.36 11.65 -15.40
CA ASN A 189 4.53 12.46 -15.77
C ASN A 189 4.94 13.41 -14.63
N THR A 190 3.94 14.00 -13.96
CA THR A 190 4.09 14.76 -12.70
C THR A 190 3.20 14.13 -11.65
N PHE A 191 3.75 13.18 -10.90
CA PHE A 191 2.99 12.42 -9.92
C PHE A 191 2.97 13.12 -8.57
N ASN A 192 1.78 13.42 -8.07
CA ASN A 192 1.55 13.85 -6.69
C ASN A 192 0.82 12.73 -5.94
N SER A 193 1.59 11.87 -5.24
CA SER A 193 1.04 10.77 -4.42
C SER A 193 0.04 11.28 -3.38
N GLN A 194 0.24 12.49 -2.85
CA GLN A 194 -0.68 13.13 -1.92
C GLN A 194 -2.07 13.30 -2.51
N CYS A 195 -2.18 13.84 -3.73
CA CYS A 195 -3.48 14.06 -4.36
C CYS A 195 -4.19 12.75 -4.70
N VAL A 196 -3.45 11.72 -5.11
CA VAL A 196 -4.03 10.38 -5.33
C VAL A 196 -4.53 9.79 -4.01
N ALA A 197 -3.74 9.90 -2.94
CA ALA A 197 -4.14 9.49 -1.60
C ALA A 197 -5.35 10.30 -1.09
N GLU A 198 -5.46 11.59 -1.41
CA GLU A 198 -6.55 12.44 -0.96
C GLU A 198 -7.87 12.21 -1.70
N ILE A 199 -7.79 12.03 -3.02
CA ILE A 199 -8.96 12.00 -3.91
C ILE A 199 -9.44 10.57 -4.15
N TRP A 200 -8.52 9.65 -4.43
CA TRP A 200 -8.87 8.29 -4.88
C TRP A 200 -8.97 7.27 -3.74
N LEU A 201 -8.03 7.33 -2.78
CA LEU A 201 -7.87 6.28 -1.77
C LEU A 201 -9.08 6.14 -0.85
N GLY A 202 -9.62 7.25 -0.34
CA GLY A 202 -10.79 7.23 0.54
C GLY A 202 -12.00 6.51 -0.09
N PRO A 203 -12.49 6.96 -1.27
CA PRO A 203 -13.60 6.30 -1.95
C PRO A 203 -13.32 4.84 -2.35
N PHE A 204 -12.09 4.51 -2.77
CA PHE A 204 -11.71 3.13 -3.07
C PHE A 204 -11.79 2.25 -1.82
N LEU A 205 -11.14 2.65 -0.72
CA LEU A 205 -11.11 1.87 0.52
C LEU A 205 -12.51 1.64 1.09
N TRP A 206 -13.37 2.66 1.00
CA TRP A 206 -14.76 2.54 1.39
C TRP A 206 -15.49 1.50 0.53
N ALA A 207 -15.45 1.67 -0.79
CA ALA A 207 -16.14 0.76 -1.69
C ALA A 207 -15.62 -0.68 -1.55
N PHE A 208 -14.31 -0.87 -1.43
CA PHE A 208 -13.67 -2.20 -1.41
C PHE A 208 -13.82 -2.91 -0.07
N TYR A 209 -13.43 -2.27 1.04
CA TYR A 209 -13.38 -2.93 2.35
C TYR A 209 -14.68 -2.82 3.14
N GLN A 210 -15.45 -1.75 2.95
CA GLN A 210 -16.67 -1.52 3.72
C GLN A 210 -17.93 -1.94 2.97
N ASP A 211 -18.03 -1.62 1.68
CA ASP A 211 -19.20 -2.00 0.87
C ASP A 211 -19.02 -3.36 0.16
N HIS A 212 -17.84 -3.99 0.29
CA HIS A 212 -17.46 -5.22 -0.43
C HIS A 212 -17.75 -5.16 -1.94
N ALA A 213 -17.60 -3.97 -2.53
CA ALA A 213 -17.79 -3.80 -3.97
C ALA A 213 -16.72 -4.60 -4.73
N PRO A 214 -17.08 -5.24 -5.86
CA PRO A 214 -16.11 -5.91 -6.72
C PRO A 214 -14.95 -4.97 -7.08
N GLY A 215 -13.73 -5.52 -7.19
CA GLY A 215 -12.50 -4.74 -7.35
C GLY A 215 -12.59 -3.66 -8.44
N LYS A 216 -13.12 -4.01 -9.62
CA LYS A 216 -13.33 -3.06 -10.71
C LYS A 216 -14.26 -1.91 -10.32
N GLN A 217 -15.36 -2.19 -9.64
CA GLN A 217 -16.31 -1.18 -9.20
C GLN A 217 -15.67 -0.28 -8.13
N ALA A 218 -14.95 -0.85 -7.16
CA ALA A 218 -14.26 -0.07 -6.14
C ALA A 218 -13.21 0.88 -6.73
N ILE A 219 -12.45 0.42 -7.73
CA ILE A 219 -11.44 1.24 -8.42
C ILE A 219 -12.11 2.41 -9.17
N LEU A 220 -13.24 2.15 -9.81
CA LEU A 220 -14.03 3.19 -10.50
C LEU A 220 -14.69 4.17 -9.53
N SER A 221 -15.09 3.74 -8.32
CA SER A 221 -15.60 4.64 -7.27
C SER A 221 -14.56 5.68 -6.83
N GLY A 222 -13.26 5.35 -6.89
CA GLY A 222 -12.18 6.31 -6.68
C GLY A 222 -11.91 7.24 -7.87
N TYR A 223 -12.37 6.89 -9.08
CA TYR A 223 -12.06 7.65 -10.28
C TYR A 223 -12.94 8.89 -10.40
N SER A 224 -12.40 10.06 -10.02
CA SER A 224 -13.08 11.34 -10.16
C SER A 224 -12.63 12.10 -11.42
N LYS A 225 -13.46 13.04 -11.89
CA LYS A 225 -13.10 13.95 -13.00
C LYS A 225 -11.81 14.73 -12.73
N GLU A 226 -11.47 14.97 -11.46
CA GLU A 226 -10.24 15.66 -11.05
C GLU A 226 -8.99 14.84 -11.39
N LEU A 227 -9.04 13.51 -11.24
CA LEU A 227 -7.95 12.61 -11.62
C LEU A 227 -7.74 12.50 -13.14
N SER A 228 -8.79 12.80 -13.92
CA SER A 228 -8.72 12.85 -15.39
C SER A 228 -8.16 14.17 -15.93
N HIS A 229 -7.86 15.15 -15.06
CA HIS A 229 -7.35 16.44 -15.50
C HIS A 229 -5.97 16.27 -16.16
N PRO A 230 -5.70 16.88 -17.33
CA PRO A 230 -4.43 16.74 -18.05
C PRO A 230 -3.19 17.09 -17.22
N LEU A 231 -3.34 18.01 -16.25
CA LEU A 231 -2.29 18.37 -15.28
C LEU A 231 -1.77 17.16 -14.48
N PHE A 232 -2.62 16.17 -14.21
CA PHE A 232 -2.21 14.97 -13.46
C PHE A 232 -1.83 13.83 -14.39
N SER A 233 -2.47 13.68 -15.57
CA SER A 233 -2.20 12.60 -16.54
C SER A 233 -2.02 11.23 -15.86
N LEU A 234 -2.88 10.95 -14.88
CA LEU A 234 -2.76 9.78 -14.01
C LEU A 234 -3.22 8.52 -14.76
N GLY A 235 -2.29 7.60 -15.00
CA GLY A 235 -2.59 6.24 -15.40
C GLY A 235 -2.74 5.34 -14.17
N ILE A 236 -3.81 4.54 -14.14
CA ILE A 236 -4.05 3.50 -13.14
C ILE A 236 -4.01 2.16 -13.85
N PHE A 237 -3.11 1.28 -13.43
CA PHE A 237 -2.94 -0.06 -13.96
C PHE A 237 -3.35 -1.07 -12.90
N VAL A 238 -4.17 -2.03 -13.27
CA VAL A 238 -4.75 -2.99 -12.34
C VAL A 238 -4.43 -4.40 -12.83
N PHE A 239 -3.82 -5.19 -11.96
CA PHE A 239 -3.47 -6.57 -12.25
C PHE A 239 -4.10 -7.50 -11.19
N GLY A 240 -4.84 -8.52 -11.64
CA GLY A 240 -5.62 -9.38 -10.74
C GLY A 240 -7.03 -8.84 -10.46
N GLY A 241 -7.76 -9.49 -9.54
CA GLY A 241 -9.14 -9.12 -9.20
C GLY A 241 -10.21 -9.46 -10.25
N GLU A 242 -10.18 -10.68 -10.83
CA GLU A 242 -11.09 -11.16 -11.91
C GLU A 242 -12.56 -10.73 -11.69
N ASP A 243 -13.31 -10.31 -12.70
CA ASP A 243 -13.49 -10.97 -14.01
C ASP A 243 -12.40 -10.73 -15.08
N GLY A 244 -12.00 -11.83 -15.72
CA GLY A 244 -10.93 -11.91 -16.70
C GLY A 244 -11.08 -10.96 -17.90
N GLN A 245 -10.14 -10.04 -18.01
CA GLN A 245 -9.44 -9.58 -19.20
C GLN A 245 -8.47 -8.50 -18.73
N GLY A 246 -7.18 -8.63 -19.07
CA GLY A 246 -6.20 -7.59 -18.79
C GLY A 246 -6.66 -6.28 -19.42
N TRP A 247 -6.53 -5.19 -18.66
CA TRP A 247 -6.66 -3.81 -19.14
C TRP A 247 -5.26 -3.22 -19.24
#